data_AF-A0AAV4AVJ4-F1
#
_entry.id   AF-A0AAV4AVJ4-F1
#
_cell.length_a   1.000
_cell.length_b   1.000
_cell.length_c   1.000
_cell.angle_alpha   90.00
_cell.angle_beta   90.00
_cell.angle_gamma   90.00
#
_symmetry.space_group_name_H-M   'P 1'
#
loop_
_entity.id
_entity.type
_entity.pdbx_description
1 polymer ?
#
loop_
_entity_poly.entity_id
_entity_poly.type
_entity_poly.pdbx_seq_one_letter_code
_entity_poly.pdbx_strand_id
1 'polypeptide(L)'
;MALAFLHPARLTSTRHLKQNFSHTLADKVGLPSQERQRFITHIFGDNGIIAHGTDHMDIADRLQHMAESTENRSVQKLIELMSPLLVENAKGLERPGLHLANPLWTNNNCESLNHCLKQALSWRSLKLVELVQKLHSIITDTKQGSATSDLWCGRIRPR
;
A
#
# COMPACT_ATOMS: atom_id res chain seq x y z
N MET A 1 8.47 -8.02 27.16
CA MET A 1 7.48 -8.45 26.17
C MET A 1 7.39 -7.39 25.09
N ALA A 2 7.95 -7.63 23.91
CA ALA A 2 7.83 -6.71 22.78
C ALA A 2 6.51 -6.99 22.05
N LEU A 3 5.58 -6.03 22.09
CA LEU A 3 4.34 -6.07 21.33
C LEU A 3 4.70 -5.95 19.84
N ALA A 4 4.58 -7.05 19.10
CA ALA A 4 5.09 -7.19 17.73
C ALA A 4 4.54 -6.13 16.76
N PHE A 5 3.39 -5.50 17.04
CA PHE A 5 2.86 -4.37 16.26
C PHE A 5 2.03 -3.46 17.17
N LEU A 6 2.69 -2.61 17.97
CA LEU A 6 2.03 -1.62 18.85
C LEU A 6 1.11 -0.64 18.09
N HIS A 7 1.38 -0.44 16.80
CA HIS A 7 0.54 0.32 15.90
C HIS A 7 0.49 -0.44 14.58
N PRO A 8 -0.57 -1.22 14.28
CA PRO A 8 -0.76 -1.72 12.92
C PRO A 8 -0.91 -0.49 12.03
N ALA A 9 0.19 -0.14 11.37
CA ALA A 9 0.17 0.82 10.29
C ALA A 9 -0.89 0.32 9.31
N ARG A 10 -2.02 1.04 9.21
CA ARG A 10 -2.93 0.88 8.08
C ARG A 10 -2.10 1.17 6.84
N LEU A 11 -1.55 0.12 6.24
CA LEU A 11 -0.90 0.17 4.95
C LEU A 11 -2.03 0.21 3.93
N THR A 12 -2.69 1.36 3.82
CA THR A 12 -3.39 1.66 2.58
C THR A 12 -2.30 1.71 1.51
N SER A 13 -2.38 0.84 0.50
CA SER A 13 -1.48 0.94 -0.64
C SER A 13 -2.13 1.92 -1.61
N THR A 14 -1.37 2.88 -2.12
CA THR A 14 -1.82 3.80 -3.17
C THR A 14 -2.37 3.02 -4.38
N ARG A 15 -1.82 1.82 -4.67
CA ARG A 15 -2.33 0.90 -5.69
C ARG A 15 -3.77 0.46 -5.41
N HIS A 16 -4.07 0.03 -4.19
CA HIS A 16 -5.41 -0.43 -3.82
C HIS A 16 -6.40 0.73 -3.76
N LEU A 17 -5.97 1.90 -3.27
CA LEU A 17 -6.81 3.10 -3.32
C LEU A 17 -7.14 3.49 -4.76
N LYS A 18 -6.16 3.45 -5.68
CA LYS A 18 -6.35 3.68 -7.11
C LYS A 18 -7.32 2.68 -7.73
N GLN A 19 -7.18 1.39 -7.43
CA GLN A 19 -8.08 0.34 -7.94
C GLN A 19 -9.51 0.50 -7.42
N ASN A 20 -9.68 0.70 -6.11
CA ASN A 20 -10.98 0.90 -5.50
C ASN A 20 -11.67 2.15 -6.05
N PHE A 21 -10.93 3.26 -6.19
CA PHE A 21 -11.42 4.47 -6.81
C PHE A 21 -11.85 4.24 -8.26
N SER A 22 -11.01 3.59 -9.07
CA SER A 22 -11.32 3.24 -10.45
C SER A 22 -12.57 2.38 -10.58
N HIS A 23 -12.71 1.32 -9.77
CA HIS A 23 -13.90 0.47 -9.77
C HIS A 23 -15.15 1.23 -9.33
N THR A 24 -15.05 2.11 -8.32
CA THR A 24 -16.19 2.89 -7.86
C THR A 24 -16.67 3.89 -8.93
N LEU A 25 -15.73 4.54 -9.63
CA LEU A 25 -16.06 5.43 -10.76
C LEU A 25 -16.74 4.67 -11.91
N ALA A 26 -16.33 3.42 -12.16
CA ALA A 26 -16.94 2.59 -13.20
C ALA A 26 -18.30 2.03 -12.79
N ASP A 27 -18.37 1.32 -11.66
CA ASP A 27 -19.51 0.47 -11.30
C ASP A 27 -20.60 1.21 -10.54
N LYS A 28 -20.24 2.24 -9.76
CA LYS A 28 -21.18 2.97 -8.91
C LYS A 28 -21.55 4.33 -9.50
N VAL A 29 -20.58 5.03 -10.08
CA VAL A 29 -20.82 6.34 -10.72
C VAL A 29 -21.23 6.17 -12.18
N GLY A 30 -20.71 5.16 -12.88
CA GLY A 30 -21.03 4.92 -14.29
C GLY A 30 -20.26 5.82 -15.26
N LEU A 31 -19.08 6.32 -14.88
CA LEU A 31 -18.31 7.22 -15.75
C LEU A 31 -17.72 6.50 -16.97
N PRO A 32 -17.66 7.18 -18.12
CA PRO A 32 -16.95 6.67 -19.29
C PRO A 32 -15.45 6.54 -19.01
N SER A 33 -14.79 5.63 -19.73
CA SER A 33 -13.38 5.32 -19.50
C SER A 33 -12.46 6.53 -19.61
N GLN A 34 -12.77 7.48 -20.50
CA GLN A 34 -11.96 8.68 -20.71
C GLN A 34 -12.01 9.62 -19.50
N GLU A 35 -13.19 9.91 -18.97
CA GLU A 35 -13.34 10.74 -17.76
C GLU A 35 -12.77 10.05 -16.52
N ARG A 36 -13.00 8.74 -16.39
CA ARG A 36 -12.41 7.95 -15.30
C ARG A 36 -10.89 8.05 -15.33
N GLN A 37 -10.27 7.90 -16.50
CA GLN A 37 -8.82 8.02 -16.64
C GLN A 37 -8.31 9.43 -16.30
N ARG A 38 -9.09 10.48 -16.61
CA ARG A 38 -8.77 11.86 -16.22
C ARG A 38 -8.68 12.00 -14.70
N PHE A 39 -9.69 11.56 -13.94
CA PHE A 39 -9.65 11.62 -12.47
C PHE A 39 -8.53 10.75 -11.88
N ILE A 40 -8.36 9.53 -12.40
CA ILE A 40 -7.29 8.63 -11.93
C ILE A 40 -5.91 9.25 -12.16
N THR A 41 -5.67 9.86 -13.31
CA THR A 41 -4.37 10.48 -13.64
C THR A 41 -4.15 11.74 -12.81
N HIS A 42 -5.21 12.52 -12.55
CA HIS A 42 -5.11 13.73 -11.75
C HIS A 42 -4.79 13.44 -10.28
N ILE A 43 -5.34 12.36 -9.71
CA ILE A 43 -5.09 11.98 -8.31
C ILE A 43 -3.81 11.12 -8.18
N PHE A 44 -3.68 10.08 -9.02
CA PHE A 44 -2.69 9.01 -8.87
C PHE A 44 -1.68 8.91 -10.02
N GLY A 45 -1.66 9.87 -10.95
CA GLY A 45 -0.64 9.92 -12.01
C GLY A 45 0.73 10.31 -11.46
N ASP A 46 1.75 10.20 -12.31
CA ASP A 46 3.12 10.58 -11.95
C ASP A 46 3.24 12.06 -11.56
N ASN A 47 2.34 12.89 -12.11
CA ASN A 47 2.14 14.30 -11.77
C ASN A 47 0.86 14.57 -10.96
N GLY A 48 0.32 13.53 -10.32
CA GLY A 48 -0.94 13.59 -9.60
C GLY A 48 -0.82 14.21 -8.21
N ILE A 49 -1.97 14.51 -7.59
CA ILE A 49 -2.07 15.13 -6.26
C ILE A 49 -1.29 14.32 -5.21
N ILE A 50 -1.38 12.99 -5.23
CA ILE A 50 -0.72 12.13 -4.24
C ILE A 50 0.81 12.06 -4.44
N ALA A 51 1.29 12.23 -5.68
CA ALA A 51 2.71 12.13 -6.00
C ALA A 51 3.49 13.43 -5.73
N HIS A 52 2.84 14.59 -5.85
CA HIS A 52 3.46 15.92 -5.74
C HIS A 52 3.01 16.75 -4.55
N GLY A 53 2.13 16.22 -3.69
CA GLY A 53 1.76 16.91 -2.47
C GLY A 53 2.97 17.09 -1.55
N THR A 54 3.39 18.34 -1.35
CA THR A 54 4.53 18.68 -0.48
C THR A 54 4.20 18.59 1.00
N ASP A 55 2.93 18.77 1.35
CA ASP A 55 2.40 18.53 2.68
C ASP A 55 0.93 18.07 2.61
N HIS A 56 0.39 17.65 3.75
CA HIS A 56 -0.97 17.13 3.83
C HIS A 56 -2.06 18.20 3.69
N MET A 57 -1.75 19.47 3.94
CA MET A 57 -2.70 20.57 3.75
C MET A 57 -2.87 20.86 2.26
N ASP A 58 -1.77 20.88 1.50
CA ASP A 58 -1.77 20.99 0.03
C ASP A 58 -2.58 19.87 -0.63
N ILE A 59 -2.43 18.62 -0.17
CA ILE A 59 -3.20 17.49 -0.71
C ILE A 59 -4.70 17.66 -0.45
N ALA A 60 -5.09 18.07 0.77
CA ALA A 60 -6.49 18.27 1.11
C ALA A 60 -7.12 19.38 0.28
N ASP A 61 -6.45 20.51 0.15
CA ASP A 61 -6.93 21.67 -0.61
C ASP A 61 -7.05 21.35 -2.11
N ARG A 62 -6.07 20.62 -2.68
CA ARG A 62 -6.11 20.20 -4.10
C ARG A 62 -7.22 19.19 -4.37
N LEU A 63 -7.48 18.26 -3.45
CA LEU A 63 -8.62 17.33 -3.56
C LEU A 63 -9.95 18.07 -3.46
N GLN A 64 -10.07 19.03 -2.55
CA GLN A 64 -11.26 19.85 -2.39
C GLN A 64 -11.54 20.68 -3.66
N HIS A 65 -10.54 21.38 -4.19
CA HIS A 65 -10.67 22.13 -5.43
C HIS A 65 -11.07 21.22 -6.60
N MET A 66 -10.51 20.02 -6.68
CA MET A 66 -10.91 19.06 -7.71
C MET A 66 -12.38 18.62 -7.55
N ALA A 67 -12.84 18.39 -6.31
CA ALA A 67 -14.23 18.04 -6.02
C ALA A 67 -15.20 19.16 -6.40
N GLU A 68 -14.81 20.42 -6.20
CA GLU A 68 -15.61 21.59 -6.59
C GLU A 68 -15.61 21.86 -8.10
N SER A 69 -14.53 21.46 -8.80
CA SER A 69 -14.41 21.66 -10.25
C SER A 69 -15.21 20.67 -11.11
N THR A 70 -15.73 19.59 -10.52
CA THR A 70 -16.51 18.58 -11.25
C THR A 70 -17.99 18.87 -11.16
N GLU A 71 -18.69 18.89 -12.30
CA GLU A 71 -20.15 19.03 -12.34
C GLU A 71 -20.88 17.76 -11.85
N ASN A 72 -20.19 16.62 -11.81
CA ASN A 72 -20.77 15.36 -11.36
C ASN A 72 -20.77 15.26 -9.82
N ARG A 73 -21.95 15.46 -9.22
CA ARG A 73 -22.17 15.40 -7.76
C ARG A 73 -21.76 14.05 -7.12
N SER A 74 -21.89 12.94 -7.84
CA SER A 74 -21.48 11.63 -7.33
C SER A 74 -19.96 11.52 -7.24
N VAL A 75 -19.25 12.12 -8.19
CA VAL A 75 -17.78 12.21 -8.16
C VAL A 75 -17.32 13.12 -7.04
N GLN A 76 -17.94 14.29 -6.89
CA GLN A 76 -17.66 15.22 -5.79
C GLN A 76 -17.76 14.50 -4.43
N LYS A 77 -18.90 13.83 -4.17
CA LYS A 77 -19.12 13.09 -2.93
C LYS A 77 -18.11 11.95 -2.72
N LEU A 78 -17.73 11.26 -3.80
CA LEU A 78 -16.72 10.20 -3.73
C LEU A 78 -15.34 10.76 -3.35
N ILE A 79 -14.95 11.90 -3.93
CA ILE A 79 -13.69 12.57 -3.61
C ILE A 79 -13.71 12.97 -2.14
N GLU A 80 -14.76 13.66 -1.66
CA GLU A 80 -14.91 14.06 -0.26
C GLU A 80 -14.78 12.87 0.72
N LEU A 81 -15.42 11.74 0.40
CA LEU A 81 -15.34 10.51 1.21
C LEU A 81 -13.95 9.87 1.20
N MET A 82 -13.24 9.95 0.07
CA MET A 82 -11.91 9.36 -0.13
C MET A 82 -10.78 10.26 0.40
N SER A 83 -10.98 11.58 0.43
CA SER A 83 -10.00 12.57 0.88
C SER A 83 -9.29 12.22 2.19
N PRO A 84 -9.99 11.84 3.29
CA PRO A 84 -9.29 11.47 4.52
C PRO A 84 -8.37 10.25 4.35
N LEU A 85 -8.77 9.26 3.54
CA LEU A 85 -7.95 8.07 3.26
C LEU A 85 -6.74 8.40 2.39
N LEU A 86 -6.91 9.30 1.42
CA LEU A 86 -5.85 9.77 0.52
C LEU A 86 -4.82 10.62 1.27
N VAL A 87 -5.27 11.53 2.14
CA VAL A 87 -4.40 12.34 3.01
C VAL A 87 -3.67 11.46 4.02
N GLU A 88 -4.36 10.50 4.66
CA GLU A 88 -3.72 9.53 5.56
C GLU A 88 -2.67 8.68 4.83
N ASN A 89 -2.96 8.28 3.59
CA ASN A 89 -2.03 7.52 2.76
C ASN A 89 -0.76 8.30 2.44
N ALA A 90 -0.90 9.57 2.05
CA ALA A 90 0.22 10.46 1.79
C ALA A 90 1.06 10.71 3.05
N LYS A 91 0.43 10.95 4.21
CA LYS A 91 1.12 11.02 5.51
C LYS A 91 1.86 9.73 5.86
N GLY A 92 1.36 8.59 5.40
CA GLY A 92 2.02 7.30 5.54
C GLY A 92 3.43 7.27 4.94
N LEU A 93 3.66 8.02 3.87
CA LEU A 93 4.97 8.18 3.23
C LEU A 93 5.95 8.95 4.13
N GLU A 94 5.46 9.81 5.01
CA GLU A 94 6.29 10.61 5.94
C GLU A 94 6.73 9.85 7.19
N ARG A 95 6.27 8.61 7.41
CA ARG A 95 6.52 7.87 8.66
C ARG A 95 8.01 7.57 8.87
N PRO A 96 8.60 8.01 10.00
CA PRO A 96 10.00 7.72 10.31
C PRO A 96 10.23 6.20 10.37
N GLY A 97 11.22 5.72 9.60
CA GLY A 97 11.51 4.28 9.42
C GLY A 97 10.86 3.64 8.20
N LEU A 98 9.82 4.26 7.59
CA LEU A 98 9.26 3.82 6.31
C LEU A 98 10.03 4.41 5.12
N HIS A 99 10.72 5.54 5.30
CA HIS A 99 11.69 6.07 4.33
C HIS A 99 12.85 5.11 4.02
N LEU A 100 13.15 4.22 4.98
CA LEU A 100 14.10 3.11 4.83
C LEU A 100 13.44 1.86 4.23
N ALA A 101 12.10 1.75 4.29
CA ALA A 101 11.36 0.77 3.54
C ALA A 101 11.38 1.22 2.09
N ASN A 102 12.30 0.63 1.34
CA ASN A 102 12.51 0.81 -0.08
C ASN A 102 11.21 1.23 -0.80
N PRO A 103 11.16 2.35 -1.54
CA PRO A 103 9.97 2.78 -2.28
C PRO A 103 9.46 1.72 -3.28
N LEU A 104 10.27 0.68 -3.56
CA LEU A 104 9.89 -0.52 -4.30
C LEU A 104 9.11 -1.55 -3.48
N TRP A 105 8.85 -1.34 -2.19
CA TRP A 105 8.09 -2.24 -1.33
C TRP A 105 6.60 -2.15 -1.65
N THR A 106 6.20 -2.95 -2.63
CA THR A 106 4.81 -3.09 -3.07
C THR A 106 4.11 -4.21 -2.33
N ASN A 107 2.78 -4.31 -2.52
CA ASN A 107 2.02 -5.49 -2.06
C ASN A 107 2.63 -6.81 -2.58
N ASN A 108 3.27 -6.82 -3.76
CA ASN A 108 3.91 -8.02 -4.28
C ASN A 108 5.08 -8.48 -3.39
N ASN A 109 5.76 -7.55 -2.69
CA ASN A 109 6.81 -7.91 -1.72
C ASN A 109 6.20 -8.53 -0.46
N CYS A 110 5.07 -8.01 0.02
CA CYS A 110 4.32 -8.62 1.12
C CYS A 110 3.77 -10.00 0.74
N GLU A 111 3.23 -10.17 -0.47
CA GLU A 111 2.76 -11.46 -0.98
C GLU A 111 3.91 -12.46 -1.15
N SER A 112 5.06 -12.01 -1.67
CA SER A 112 6.26 -12.83 -1.80
C SER A 112 6.78 -13.26 -0.43
N LEU A 113 6.87 -12.33 0.53
CA LEU A 113 7.28 -12.62 1.90
C LEU A 113 6.29 -13.57 2.58
N ASN A 114 4.99 -13.35 2.40
CA ASN A 114 3.95 -14.23 2.90
C ASN A 114 4.05 -15.62 2.26
N HIS A 115 4.38 -15.71 0.97
CA HIS A 115 4.61 -16.99 0.30
C HIS A 115 5.82 -17.72 0.89
N CYS A 116 6.97 -17.04 1.04
CA CYS A 116 8.16 -17.58 1.69
C CYS A 116 7.87 -18.05 3.11
N LEU A 117 7.15 -17.26 3.91
CA LEU A 117 6.75 -17.62 5.27
C LEU A 117 5.82 -18.83 5.29
N LYS A 118 4.84 -18.89 4.39
CA LYS A 118 3.96 -20.06 4.27
C LYS A 118 4.74 -21.32 3.89
N GLN A 119 5.71 -21.23 2.98
CA GLN A 119 6.61 -22.33 2.64
C GLN A 119 7.45 -22.76 3.85
N ALA A 120 8.09 -21.82 4.56
CA ALA A 120 8.90 -22.10 5.75
C ALA A 120 8.09 -22.75 6.88
N LEU A 121 6.81 -22.38 7.01
CA LEU A 121 5.88 -22.94 8.00
C LEU A 121 5.11 -24.16 7.47
N SER A 122 5.41 -24.62 6.25
CA SER A 122 4.75 -25.75 5.59
C SER A 122 3.22 -25.62 5.48
N TRP A 123 2.70 -24.38 5.40
CA TRP A 123 1.28 -24.06 5.24
C TRP A 123 0.34 -24.64 6.32
N ARG A 124 0.88 -25.09 7.46
CA ARG A 124 0.07 -25.68 8.54
C ARG A 124 -0.43 -24.60 9.49
N SER A 125 -1.68 -24.71 9.92
CA SER A 125 -2.19 -23.96 11.06
C SER A 125 -1.42 -24.38 12.31
N LEU A 126 -0.77 -23.43 12.96
CA LEU A 126 -0.02 -23.63 14.19
C LEU A 126 -0.75 -22.95 15.34
N LYS A 127 -0.55 -23.46 16.56
CA LYS A 127 -0.98 -22.72 17.75
C LYS A 127 -0.21 -21.41 17.82
N LEU A 128 -0.84 -20.35 18.31
CA LEU A 128 -0.25 -19.00 18.31
C LEU A 128 1.17 -18.97 18.92
N VAL A 129 1.39 -19.68 20.04
CA VAL A 129 2.71 -19.76 20.69
C VAL A 129 3.76 -20.42 19.79
N GLU A 130 3.41 -21.54 19.15
CA GLU A 130 4.31 -22.24 18.21
C GLU A 130 4.60 -21.39 16.97
N LEU A 131 3.60 -20.66 16.46
CA LEU A 131 3.76 -19.73 15.36
C LEU A 131 4.77 -18.62 15.71
N VAL A 132 4.61 -18.00 16.88
CA VAL A 132 5.51 -16.94 17.35
C VAL A 132 6.95 -17.47 17.51
N GLN A 133 7.12 -18.66 18.09
CA GLN A 133 8.44 -19.28 18.24
C GLN A 133 9.10 -19.57 16.89
N LYS A 134 8.35 -20.12 15.92
CA LYS A 134 8.89 -20.40 14.59
C LYS A 134 9.23 -19.13 13.82
N LEU A 135 8.37 -18.11 13.87
CA LEU A 135 8.66 -16.81 13.26
C LEU A 135 9.91 -16.17 13.88
N HIS A 136 10.05 -16.26 15.20
CA HIS A 136 11.24 -15.78 15.89
C HIS A 136 12.50 -16.53 15.42
N SER A 137 12.47 -17.86 15.35
CA SER A 137 13.58 -18.68 14.81
C SER A 137 13.98 -18.23 13.40
N ILE A 138 13.00 -18.11 12.49
CA ILE A 138 13.26 -17.67 11.11
C ILE A 138 14.00 -16.32 11.09
N ILE A 139 13.56 -15.35 11.91
CA ILE A 139 14.17 -14.03 11.99
C ILE A 139 15.58 -14.09 12.60
N THR A 140 15.80 -14.90 13.64
CA THR A 140 17.10 -15.01 14.31
C THR A 140 18.12 -15.80 13.52
N ASP A 141 17.70 -16.89 12.86
CA ASP A 141 18.56 -17.73 12.03
C ASP A 141 19.06 -16.95 10.81
N THR A 142 18.23 -16.03 10.29
CA THR A 142 18.62 -15.12 9.20
C THR A 142 19.70 -14.10 9.63
N LYS A 143 19.82 -13.80 10.94
CA LYS A 143 20.83 -12.86 11.48
C LYS A 143 22.21 -13.49 11.73
N GLN A 144 22.31 -14.82 11.80
CA GLN A 144 23.56 -15.51 12.11
C GLN A 144 24.38 -15.92 10.87
N GLY A 145 23.87 -15.69 9.66
CA GLY A 145 24.66 -15.71 8.43
C GLY A 145 25.20 -17.07 7.99
N SER A 146 24.45 -17.79 7.15
CA SER A 146 24.96 -18.48 5.95
C SER A 146 23.82 -19.20 5.22
N ALA A 147 23.85 -19.18 3.88
CA ALA A 147 22.99 -19.91 2.94
C ALA A 147 21.53 -19.45 2.68
N THR A 148 20.83 -18.71 3.55
CA THR A 148 19.42 -18.32 3.26
C THR A 148 19.25 -17.05 2.43
N SER A 149 20.32 -16.27 2.20
CA SER A 149 20.28 -15.08 1.32
C SER A 149 19.74 -15.39 -0.08
N ASP A 150 19.95 -16.61 -0.58
CA ASP A 150 19.51 -17.03 -1.92
C ASP A 150 18.01 -17.39 -1.98
N LEU A 151 17.35 -17.62 -0.84
CA LEU A 151 15.91 -17.92 -0.75
C LEU A 151 15.05 -16.65 -0.77
N TRP A 152 15.60 -15.51 -0.32
CA TRP A 152 14.85 -14.25 -0.19
C TRP A 152 15.10 -13.27 -1.34
N CYS A 153 16.26 -13.35 -1.99
CA CYS A 153 16.56 -12.60 -3.21
C CYS A 153 16.43 -13.52 -4.41
N GLY A 154 15.24 -13.63 -4.99
CA GLY A 154 15.01 -14.39 -6.22
C GLY A 154 15.96 -13.98 -7.34
N ARG A 155 17.11 -14.65 -7.47
CA ARG A 155 17.93 -14.61 -8.68
C ARG A 155 17.15 -15.34 -9.76
N ILE A 156 16.44 -14.58 -10.58
CA ILE A 156 16.06 -14.99 -11.92
C ILE A 156 17.38 -15.29 -12.64
N ARG A 157 17.72 -16.58 -12.81
CA ARG A 157 18.84 -16.96 -13.67
C ARG A 157 18.44 -16.65 -15.11
N PRO A 158 19.22 -15.87 -15.88
CA PRO A 158 19.00 -15.77 -17.30
C PRO A 158 19.26 -17.15 -17.93
N ARG A 159 18.44 -17.52 -18.91
CA ARG A 159 18.58 -18.75 -19.70
C ARG A 159 19.86 -18.75 -20.51
#